data_AF-A0A1H3R4V0-F1
#
_entry.id   AF-A0A1H3R4V0-F1
#
_cell.length_a   1.000
_cell.length_b   1.000
_cell.length_c   1.000
_cell.angle_alpha   90.00
_cell.angle_beta   90.00
_cell.angle_gamma   90.00
#
_symmetry.space_group_name_H-M   'P 1'
#
loop_
_entity.id
_entity.type
_entity.pdbx_description
1 polymer ?
#
loop_
_entity_poly.entity_id
_entity_poly.type
_entity_poly.pdbx_seq_one_letter_code
_entity_poly.pdbx_strand_id
1 'polypeptide(L)'
;MTRRRLLVVLGLGVLVTAALAGLLRSAGPAGRADPVAEVAAGLRCPACQGESLAESRSPIAASMRQVIADQVAQGREPEQIHRWFVQRYGDEVLAQPPTRGPGLLLWVVPAVALLGGGLAAARTLRPGRREAAGPTVPHGRPRSSRIVWWLTAAGLVALVATVAVAADRLTPPATRPPPADPAVVSLRLAQDLEGQQRYGAAAQLYREALTARPDDDAIRLRLAFALLRAADAPGAERSAREVLGHTPDSPDGLLVLGLAQRTTRPAEAPVTLRRFLAVAPGHPAATEIRRLLGS
;
A
#
# COMPACT_ATOMS: atom_id res chain seq x y z
N MET A 1 -11.48 53.80 -5.86
CA MET A 1 -10.96 52.43 -6.04
C MET A 1 -11.41 51.92 -7.41
N THR A 2 -10.49 51.48 -8.27
CA THR A 2 -10.82 51.06 -9.65
C THR A 2 -11.58 49.73 -9.64
N ARG A 3 -12.67 49.58 -10.41
CA ARG A 3 -13.49 48.35 -10.57
C ARG A 3 -12.66 47.05 -10.64
N ARG A 4 -11.46 47.12 -11.22
CA ARG A 4 -10.49 46.02 -11.33
C ARG A 4 -9.97 45.50 -9.98
N ARG A 5 -9.81 46.34 -8.96
CA ARG A 5 -9.43 45.93 -7.60
C ARG A 5 -10.58 45.24 -6.87
N LEU A 6 -11.80 45.68 -7.15
CA LEU A 6 -13.02 45.11 -6.59
C LEU A 6 -13.25 43.68 -7.13
N LEU A 7 -13.03 43.46 -8.43
CA LEU A 7 -13.10 42.14 -9.05
C LEU A 7 -12.02 41.17 -8.53
N VAL A 8 -10.80 41.64 -8.27
CA VAL A 8 -9.72 40.79 -7.72
C VAL A 8 -10.01 40.40 -6.27
N VAL A 9 -10.50 41.33 -5.44
CA VAL A 9 -10.88 41.03 -4.05
C VAL A 9 -12.05 40.05 -3.99
N LEU A 10 -13.04 40.21 -4.88
CA LEU A 10 -14.15 39.25 -5.01
C LEU A 10 -13.68 37.87 -5.46
N GLY A 11 -12.80 37.80 -6.47
CA GLY A 11 -12.24 36.52 -6.93
C GLY A 11 -11.42 35.81 -5.86
N LEU A 12 -10.61 36.55 -5.10
CA LEU A 12 -9.83 35.99 -3.99
C LEU A 12 -10.74 35.55 -2.84
N GLY A 13 -11.79 36.31 -2.54
CA GLY A 13 -12.80 35.97 -1.54
C GLY A 13 -13.51 34.67 -1.85
N VAL A 14 -13.90 34.46 -3.11
CA VAL A 14 -14.53 33.20 -3.58
C VAL A 14 -13.57 32.01 -3.51
N LEU A 15 -12.29 32.21 -3.83
CA LEU A 15 -11.27 31.17 -3.70
C LEU A 15 -11.01 30.78 -2.24
N VAL A 16 -10.96 31.76 -1.34
CA VAL A 16 -10.78 31.53 0.10
C VAL A 16 -11.99 30.84 0.72
N THR A 17 -13.21 31.24 0.35
CA THR A 17 -14.42 30.57 0.84
C THR A 17 -14.57 29.16 0.27
N ALA A 18 -14.19 28.93 -0.98
CA ALA A 18 -14.16 27.58 -1.56
C ALA A 18 -13.11 26.68 -0.87
N ALA A 19 -11.92 27.21 -0.59
CA ALA A 19 -10.88 26.49 0.16
C ALA A 19 -11.32 26.19 1.60
N LEU A 20 -11.90 27.17 2.30
CA LEU A 20 -12.39 27.02 3.66
C LEU A 20 -13.58 26.05 3.74
N ALA A 21 -14.49 26.07 2.76
CA ALA A 21 -15.59 25.12 2.67
C ALA A 21 -15.11 23.69 2.36
N GLY A 22 -14.00 23.52 1.63
CA GLY A 22 -13.34 22.24 1.43
C GLY A 22 -12.68 21.70 2.71
N LEU A 23 -12.03 22.58 3.48
CA LEU A 23 -11.44 22.26 4.79
C LEU A 23 -12.51 21.89 5.82
N LEU A 24 -13.65 22.59 5.86
CA LEU A 24 -14.74 22.28 6.79
C LEU A 24 -15.48 20.99 6.42
N ARG A 25 -15.55 20.62 5.13
CA ARG A 25 -16.13 19.33 4.69
C ARG A 25 -15.23 18.13 4.99
N SER A 26 -13.92 18.33 5.08
CA SER A 26 -12.98 17.27 5.44
C SER A 26 -12.92 17.02 6.95
N ALA A 27 -13.32 18.00 7.77
CA ALA A 27 -13.50 17.87 9.21
C ALA A 27 -14.86 17.25 9.61
N GLY A 28 -15.29 16.18 8.92
CA GLY A 28 -16.50 15.43 9.27
C GLY A 28 -16.46 14.91 10.73
N PRO A 29 -17.62 14.70 11.38
CA PRO A 29 -17.67 14.36 12.79
C PRO A 29 -16.93 13.04 13.05
N ALA A 30 -15.90 13.11 13.90
CA ALA A 30 -15.15 11.97 14.40
C ALA A 30 -16.05 11.07 15.26
N GLY A 31 -16.90 10.28 14.61
CA GLY A 31 -17.44 9.08 15.23
C GLY A 31 -16.25 8.19 15.58
N ARG A 32 -16.03 7.93 16.87
CA ARG A 32 -14.94 7.11 17.46
C ARG A 32 -14.15 6.36 16.37
N ALA A 33 -13.06 6.98 15.93
CA ALA A 33 -12.21 6.38 14.91
C ALA A 33 -11.77 5.01 15.44
N ASP A 34 -12.11 3.96 14.70
CA ASP A 34 -11.57 2.65 14.98
C ASP A 34 -10.04 2.76 14.78
N PRO A 35 -9.22 2.61 15.84
CA PRO A 35 -7.77 2.75 15.73
C PRO A 35 -7.18 1.79 14.68
N VAL A 36 -7.85 0.66 14.43
CA VAL A 36 -7.46 -0.27 13.36
C VAL A 36 -7.72 0.34 11.98
N ALA A 37 -8.88 0.98 11.78
CA ALA A 37 -9.24 1.63 10.53
C ALA A 37 -8.33 2.83 10.23
N GLU A 38 -7.95 3.60 11.25
CA GLU A 38 -7.02 4.72 11.11
C GLU A 38 -5.64 4.26 10.63
N VAL A 39 -5.08 3.24 11.28
CA VAL A 39 -3.79 2.67 10.88
C VAL A 39 -3.89 2.04 9.48
N ALA A 40 -4.99 1.33 9.18
CA ALA A 40 -5.22 0.68 7.89
C ALA A 40 -5.42 1.68 6.74
N ALA A 41 -5.97 2.87 6.98
CA ALA A 41 -6.10 3.92 5.98
C ALA A 41 -4.73 4.48 5.55
N GLY A 42 -3.74 4.44 6.44
CA GLY A 42 -2.35 4.84 6.18
C GLY A 42 -1.53 3.80 5.39
N LEU A 43 -2.09 2.63 5.10
CA LEU A 43 -1.41 1.51 4.44
C LEU A 43 -2.17 1.09 3.18
N ARG A 44 -1.46 0.61 2.16
CA ARG A 44 -1.98 0.13 0.87
C ARG A 44 -1.84 -1.38 0.77
N CYS A 45 -2.77 -2.02 0.07
CA CYS A 45 -2.61 -3.41 -0.34
C CYS A 45 -1.68 -3.49 -1.57
N PRO A 46 -0.53 -4.19 -1.49
CA PRO A 46 0.42 -4.29 -2.60
C PRO A 46 -0.13 -5.10 -3.78
N ALA A 47 -1.08 -6.02 -3.55
CA ALA A 47 -1.68 -6.83 -4.60
C ALA A 47 -2.98 -6.25 -5.19
N CYS A 48 -3.56 -5.21 -4.56
CA CYS A 48 -4.92 -4.75 -4.84
C CYS A 48 -4.95 -3.41 -5.59
N GLN A 49 -4.09 -3.25 -6.60
CA GLN A 49 -4.01 -2.03 -7.42
C GLN A 49 -3.78 -0.73 -6.61
N GLY A 50 -3.22 -0.83 -5.40
CA GLY A 50 -2.90 0.33 -4.56
C GLY A 50 -4.04 0.88 -3.72
N GLU A 51 -5.17 0.17 -3.59
CA GLU A 51 -6.24 0.53 -2.64
C GLU A 51 -5.74 0.53 -1.19
N SER A 52 -6.36 1.33 -0.32
CA SER A 52 -6.06 1.35 1.11
C SER A 52 -6.45 0.01 1.77
N LEU A 53 -5.72 -0.40 2.80
CA LEU A 53 -6.09 -1.59 3.57
C LEU A 53 -7.43 -1.40 4.30
N ALA A 54 -7.81 -0.16 4.60
CA ALA A 54 -9.11 0.15 5.18
C ALA A 54 -10.26 -0.21 4.23
N GLU A 55 -10.13 0.07 2.93
CA GLU A 55 -11.22 -0.09 1.95
C GLU A 55 -11.16 -1.40 1.17
N SER A 56 -9.97 -1.96 0.97
CA SER A 56 -9.80 -3.12 0.10
C SER A 56 -10.48 -4.37 0.66
N ARG A 57 -11.13 -5.13 -0.23
CA ARG A 57 -11.88 -6.35 0.11
C ARG A 57 -11.08 -7.64 -0.13
N SER A 58 -9.79 -7.54 -0.46
CA SER A 58 -8.97 -8.71 -0.71
C SER A 58 -8.69 -9.53 0.55
N PRO A 59 -8.38 -10.83 0.41
CA PRO A 59 -7.91 -11.66 1.51
C PRO A 59 -6.63 -11.13 2.16
N ILE A 60 -5.69 -10.56 1.39
CA ILE A 60 -4.50 -9.90 1.90
C ILE A 60 -4.87 -8.73 2.81
N ALA A 61 -5.76 -7.85 2.36
CA ALA A 61 -6.16 -6.69 3.14
C ALA A 61 -6.88 -7.09 4.42
N ALA A 62 -7.73 -8.13 4.37
CA ALA A 62 -8.35 -8.70 5.57
C ALA A 62 -7.30 -9.25 6.55
N SER A 63 -6.31 -10.00 6.07
CA SER A 63 -5.25 -10.56 6.89
C SER A 63 -4.37 -9.48 7.52
N MET A 64 -3.98 -8.46 6.74
CA MET A 64 -3.19 -7.33 7.23
C MET A 64 -3.97 -6.49 8.24
N ARG A 65 -5.28 -6.25 8.04
CA ARG A 65 -6.14 -5.57 9.03
C ARG A 65 -6.20 -6.33 10.35
N GLN A 66 -6.22 -7.67 10.31
CA GLN A 66 -6.16 -8.46 11.55
C GLN A 66 -4.80 -8.30 12.25
N VAL A 67 -3.68 -8.28 11.52
CA VAL A 67 -2.36 -8.00 12.11
C VAL A 67 -2.32 -6.59 12.73
N ILE A 68 -2.92 -5.60 12.07
CA ILE A 68 -3.05 -4.24 12.64
C ILE A 68 -3.85 -4.28 13.94
N ALA A 69 -5.01 -4.97 13.95
CA ALA A 69 -5.84 -5.11 15.14
C ALA A 69 -5.08 -5.74 16.32
N ASP A 70 -4.28 -6.78 16.05
CA ASP A 70 -3.44 -7.42 17.08
C ASP A 70 -2.39 -6.47 17.65
N GLN A 71 -1.77 -5.63 16.82
CA GLN A 71 -0.76 -4.66 17.26
C GLN A 71 -1.37 -3.47 18.03
N VAL A 72 -2.56 -3.02 17.62
CA VAL A 72 -3.33 -2.01 18.33
C VAL A 72 -3.77 -2.55 19.70
N ALA A 73 -4.21 -3.80 19.77
CA ALA A 73 -4.55 -4.46 21.04
C ALA A 73 -3.34 -4.61 21.98
N GLN A 74 -2.12 -4.69 21.42
CA GLN A 74 -0.87 -4.66 22.18
C GLN A 74 -0.47 -3.23 22.65
N GLY A 75 -1.28 -2.21 22.36
CA GLY A 75 -1.00 -0.82 22.75
C GLY A 75 0.12 -0.16 21.95
N ARG A 76 0.39 -0.63 20.72
CA ARG A 76 1.38 0.02 19.85
C ARG A 76 0.81 1.28 19.22
N GLU A 77 1.67 2.29 19.11
CA GLU A 77 1.36 3.54 18.42
C GLU A 77 1.27 3.35 16.90
N PRO A 78 0.39 4.08 16.18
CA PRO A 78 0.21 3.99 14.72
C PRO A 78 1.52 4.03 13.91
N GLU A 79 2.44 4.94 14.25
CA GLU A 79 3.72 5.09 13.56
C GLU A 79 4.67 3.92 13.79
N GLN A 80 4.53 3.21 14.92
CA GLN A 80 5.28 1.97 15.15
C GLN A 80 4.75 0.86 14.28
N ILE A 81 3.42 0.78 14.12
CA ILE A 81 2.76 -0.22 13.26
C ILE A 81 3.15 0.02 11.80
N HIS A 82 3.06 1.26 11.31
CA HIS A 82 3.49 1.60 9.94
C HIS A 82 4.95 1.24 9.67
N ARG A 83 5.87 1.58 10.59
CA ARG A 83 7.28 1.18 10.46
C ARG A 83 7.48 -0.33 10.46
N TRP A 84 6.72 -1.06 11.27
CA TRP A 84 6.79 -2.52 11.30
C TRP A 84 6.38 -3.14 9.95
N PHE A 85 5.35 -2.59 9.31
CA PHE A 85 4.92 -2.98 7.97
C PHE A 85 5.96 -2.60 6.91
N VAL A 86 6.48 -1.38 6.94
CA VAL A 86 7.51 -0.91 5.99
C VAL A 86 8.76 -1.80 6.04
N GLN A 87 9.23 -2.19 7.23
CA GLN A 87 10.42 -3.05 7.37
C GLN A 87 10.24 -4.44 6.74
N ARG A 88 9.00 -4.93 6.62
CA ARG A 88 8.69 -6.28 6.11
C ARG A 88 8.25 -6.29 4.65
N TYR A 89 7.51 -5.26 4.24
CA TYR A 89 6.84 -5.19 2.94
C TYR A 89 7.37 -4.06 2.05
N GLY A 90 8.29 -3.23 2.55
CA GLY A 90 8.85 -2.08 1.83
C GLY A 90 8.03 -0.80 1.96
N ASP A 91 8.57 0.30 1.44
CA ASP A 91 7.93 1.63 1.49
C ASP A 91 6.65 1.73 0.64
N GLU A 92 6.48 0.82 -0.33
CA GLU A 92 5.35 0.81 -1.26
C GLU A 92 4.00 0.55 -0.57
N VAL A 93 4.05 -0.05 0.62
CA VAL A 93 2.87 -0.29 1.46
C VAL A 93 2.34 0.99 2.11
N LEU A 94 3.07 2.11 2.14
CA LEU A 94 2.55 3.35 2.72
C LEU A 94 1.57 4.05 1.77
N ALA A 95 0.43 4.52 2.30
CA ALA A 95 -0.59 5.26 1.56
C ALA A 95 -0.10 6.61 1.02
N GLN A 96 0.94 7.18 1.63
CA GLN A 96 1.56 8.44 1.21
C GLN A 96 3.08 8.26 1.15
N PRO A 97 3.77 8.86 0.16
CA PRO A 97 5.22 8.83 0.11
C PRO A 97 5.81 9.45 1.38
N PRO A 98 6.90 8.89 1.94
CA PRO A 98 7.48 9.37 3.18
C PRO A 98 7.87 10.86 3.06
N THR A 99 7.56 11.63 4.10
CA THR A 99 7.81 13.08 4.18
C THR A 99 9.29 13.43 4.41
N ARG A 100 10.18 12.42 4.47
CA ARG A 100 11.62 12.59 4.65
C ARG A 100 12.35 12.11 3.39
N GLY A 101 13.32 12.89 2.91
CA GLY A 101 14.11 12.57 1.71
C GLY A 101 13.58 13.25 0.44
N PRO A 102 13.72 12.64 -0.76
CA PRO A 102 13.38 13.27 -2.03
C PRO A 102 11.89 13.64 -2.17
N GLY A 103 10.99 13.04 -1.37
CA GLY A 103 9.57 13.42 -1.31
C GLY A 103 9.32 14.85 -0.83
N LEU A 104 10.26 15.48 -0.11
CA LEU A 104 10.15 16.87 0.35
C LEU A 104 10.17 17.87 -0.83
N LEU A 105 10.90 17.55 -1.91
CA LEU A 105 11.01 18.42 -3.10
C LEU A 105 9.64 18.63 -3.76
N LEU A 106 8.79 17.59 -3.75
CA LEU A 106 7.45 17.64 -4.34
C LEU A 106 6.55 18.69 -3.67
N TRP A 107 6.79 18.97 -2.39
CA TRP A 107 6.02 19.94 -1.61
C TRP A 107 6.67 21.33 -1.54
N VAL A 108 8.00 21.42 -1.56
CA VAL A 108 8.73 22.70 -1.51
C VAL A 108 8.54 23.51 -2.80
N VAL A 109 8.55 22.86 -3.97
CA VAL A 109 8.45 23.55 -5.27
C VAL A 109 7.13 24.31 -5.45
N PRO A 110 5.94 23.73 -5.20
CA PRO A 110 4.67 24.45 -5.26
C PRO A 110 4.57 25.62 -4.27
N ALA A 111 5.08 25.43 -3.05
CA ALA A 111 5.04 26.45 -2.01
C ALA A 111 5.88 27.69 -2.38
N VAL A 112 7.08 27.47 -2.94
CA VAL A 112 7.96 28.54 -3.40
C VAL A 112 7.37 29.25 -4.62
N ALA A 113 6.74 28.53 -5.55
CA ALA A 113 6.07 29.13 -6.70
C ALA A 113 4.90 30.05 -6.28
N LEU A 114 4.09 29.60 -5.31
CA LEU A 114 2.99 30.38 -4.74
C LEU A 114 3.49 31.64 -4.02
N LEU A 115 4.54 31.52 -3.20
CA LEU A 115 5.15 32.66 -2.50
C LEU A 115 5.77 33.66 -3.48
N GLY A 116 6.47 33.19 -4.51
CA GLY A 116 7.07 34.02 -5.55
C GLY A 116 6.00 34.80 -6.33
N GLY A 117 4.93 34.12 -6.76
CA GLY A 117 3.80 34.75 -7.44
C GLY A 117 3.08 35.79 -6.56
N GLY A 118 2.85 35.46 -5.29
CA GLY A 118 2.20 36.35 -4.31
C GLY A 118 3.01 37.61 -4.02
N LEU A 119 4.33 37.50 -3.85
CA LEU A 119 5.22 38.64 -3.62
C LEU A 119 5.29 39.58 -4.84
N ALA A 120 5.34 39.02 -6.05
CA ALA A 120 5.33 39.79 -7.29
C ALA A 120 4.00 40.57 -7.46
N ALA A 121 2.87 39.94 -7.14
CA ALA A 121 1.56 40.59 -7.15
C ALA A 121 1.44 41.68 -6.06
N ALA A 122 1.91 41.42 -4.84
CA ALA A 122 1.85 42.37 -3.74
C ALA A 122 2.69 43.63 -4.00
N ARG A 123 3.89 43.49 -4.58
CA ARG A 123 4.75 44.64 -4.92
C ARG A 123 4.18 45.50 -6.04
N THR A 124 3.46 44.92 -6.99
CA THR A 124 2.89 45.65 -8.13
C THR A 124 1.51 46.25 -7.84
N LEU A 125 0.76 45.65 -6.90
CA LEU A 125 -0.56 46.16 -6.47
C LEU A 125 -0.49 47.18 -5.33
N ARG A 126 0.68 47.35 -4.69
CA ARG A 126 0.92 48.42 -3.71
C ARG A 126 0.58 49.77 -4.35
N PRO A 127 -0.49 50.45 -3.89
CA PRO A 127 -0.81 51.77 -4.40
C PRO A 127 0.34 52.68 -4.03
N GLY A 128 1.05 53.23 -5.04
CA GLY A 128 1.93 54.36 -4.80
C GLY A 128 1.15 55.42 -4.03
N ARG A 129 1.70 55.89 -2.91
CA ARG A 129 1.17 57.03 -2.18
C ARG A 129 0.88 58.10 -3.22
N ARG A 130 -0.40 58.44 -3.41
CA ARG A 130 -0.79 59.56 -4.24
C ARG A 130 -0.26 60.79 -3.52
N GLU A 131 0.88 61.29 -3.98
CA GLU A 131 1.27 62.67 -3.73
C GLU A 131 0.15 63.57 -4.25
N ALA A 132 -0.29 64.46 -3.38
CA ALA A 132 -1.40 65.35 -3.62
C ALA A 132 -1.02 66.45 -4.62
N ALA A 133 -2.01 66.81 -5.44
CA ALA A 133 -2.21 68.09 -6.17
C ALA A 133 -1.35 68.41 -7.42
N GLY A 134 -2.05 68.80 -8.51
CA GLY A 134 -1.52 69.50 -9.69
C GLY A 134 -2.31 69.25 -11.00
N PRO A 135 -2.80 70.27 -11.75
CA PRO A 135 -3.68 70.07 -12.92
C PRO A 135 -2.98 69.51 -14.16
N THR A 136 -3.83 68.92 -15.01
CA THR A 136 -3.61 68.03 -16.17
C THR A 136 -2.54 68.40 -17.20
N VAL A 137 -1.66 67.43 -17.50
CA VAL A 137 -0.94 67.29 -18.78
C VAL A 137 -1.23 65.88 -19.34
N PRO A 138 -1.59 65.71 -20.63
CA PRO A 138 -1.86 64.39 -21.19
C PRO A 138 -0.55 63.60 -21.34
N HIS A 139 -0.28 62.69 -20.42
CA HIS A 139 0.85 61.76 -20.50
C HIS A 139 0.42 60.49 -21.24
N GLY A 140 1.03 60.24 -22.40
CA GLY A 140 0.95 58.95 -23.09
C GLY A 140 1.40 57.84 -22.13
N ARG A 141 0.54 56.82 -21.93
CA ARG A 141 0.90 55.67 -21.09
C ARG A 141 2.13 55.00 -21.70
N PRO A 142 3.22 54.79 -20.94
CA PRO A 142 4.40 54.15 -21.50
C PRO A 142 4.07 52.69 -21.86
N ARG A 143 4.34 52.36 -23.12
CA ARG A 143 4.19 51.03 -23.73
C ARG A 143 5.11 49.97 -23.08
N SER A 144 6.04 50.40 -22.21
CA SER A 144 7.07 49.58 -21.54
C SER A 144 6.55 48.64 -20.44
N SER A 145 5.36 48.87 -19.88
CA SER A 145 4.83 48.03 -18.78
C SER A 145 4.40 46.62 -19.21
N ARG A 146 4.08 46.41 -20.49
CA ARG A 146 3.71 45.08 -21.02
C ARG A 146 4.94 44.21 -21.28
N ILE A 147 6.05 44.81 -21.71
CA ILE A 147 7.28 44.08 -22.04
C ILE A 147 7.93 43.55 -20.76
N VAL A 148 7.99 44.35 -19.70
CA VAL A 148 8.50 43.91 -18.39
C VAL A 148 7.64 42.80 -17.78
N TRP A 149 6.32 42.81 -18.02
CA TRP A 149 5.41 41.74 -17.57
C TRP A 149 5.62 40.42 -18.34
N TRP A 150 5.84 40.48 -19.67
CA TRP A 150 6.18 39.31 -20.47
C TRP A 150 7.55 38.73 -20.14
N LEU A 151 8.56 39.58 -19.90
CA LEU A 151 9.92 39.13 -19.58
C LEU A 151 10.02 38.50 -18.18
N THR A 152 9.29 39.03 -17.19
CA THR A 152 9.27 38.46 -15.83
C THR A 152 8.43 37.19 -15.74
N ALA A 153 7.28 37.13 -16.44
CA ALA A 153 6.48 35.91 -16.54
C ALA A 153 7.23 34.80 -17.31
N ALA A 154 7.85 35.13 -18.45
CA ALA A 154 8.65 34.19 -19.22
C ALA A 154 9.88 33.72 -18.44
N GLY A 155 10.55 34.61 -17.69
CA GLY A 155 11.69 34.24 -16.84
C GLY A 155 11.30 33.30 -15.69
N LEU A 156 10.14 33.52 -15.05
CA LEU A 156 9.62 32.64 -14.00
C LEU A 156 9.21 31.28 -14.56
N VAL A 157 8.50 31.25 -15.70
CA VAL A 157 8.09 30.01 -16.36
C VAL A 157 9.31 29.23 -16.85
N ALA A 158 10.31 29.91 -17.42
CA ALA A 158 11.56 29.29 -17.83
C ALA A 158 12.34 28.73 -16.64
N LEU A 159 12.43 29.47 -15.52
CA LEU A 159 13.08 28.98 -14.30
C LEU A 159 12.35 27.75 -13.73
N VAL A 160 11.02 27.80 -13.62
CA VAL A 160 10.21 26.67 -13.14
C VAL A 160 10.32 25.47 -14.08
N ALA A 161 10.30 25.69 -15.40
CA ALA A 161 10.50 24.62 -16.38
C ALA A 161 11.92 24.03 -16.30
N THR A 162 12.94 24.86 -16.13
CA THR A 162 14.33 24.41 -16.03
C THR A 162 14.57 23.64 -14.74
N VAL A 163 13.99 24.09 -13.62
CA VAL A 163 14.04 23.40 -12.33
C VAL A 163 13.22 22.12 -12.36
N ALA A 164 12.05 22.09 -13.01
CA ALA A 164 11.26 20.88 -13.18
C ALA A 164 11.98 19.84 -14.04
N VAL A 165 12.57 20.26 -15.17
CA VAL A 165 13.37 19.38 -16.04
C VAL A 165 14.66 18.94 -15.34
N ALA A 166 15.33 19.82 -14.59
CA ALA A 166 16.52 19.46 -13.82
C ALA A 166 16.17 18.52 -12.65
N ALA A 167 15.02 18.68 -11.99
CA ALA A 167 14.53 17.78 -10.95
C ALA A 167 14.20 16.39 -11.54
N ASP A 168 13.60 16.34 -12.72
CA ASP A 168 13.36 15.09 -13.45
C ASP A 168 14.68 14.38 -13.82
N ARG A 169 15.73 15.14 -14.14
CA ARG A 169 17.08 14.62 -14.45
C ARG A 169 17.91 14.24 -13.21
N LEU A 170 17.66 14.88 -12.07
CA LEU A 170 18.34 14.65 -10.79
C LEU A 170 17.66 13.58 -9.94
N THR A 171 16.40 13.25 -10.25
CA THR A 171 15.79 12.03 -9.75
C THR A 171 16.48 10.91 -10.52
N PRO A 172 17.34 10.09 -9.88
CA PRO A 172 17.79 8.87 -10.54
C PRO A 172 16.50 8.16 -10.96
N PRO A 173 16.42 7.51 -12.14
CA PRO A 173 15.34 6.56 -12.33
C PRO A 173 15.40 5.68 -11.10
N ALA A 174 14.37 5.76 -10.25
CA ALA A 174 14.22 4.75 -9.23
C ALA A 174 14.36 3.49 -10.05
N THR A 175 15.41 2.71 -9.80
CA THR A 175 15.37 1.29 -10.12
C THR A 175 14.19 0.86 -9.27
N ARG A 176 12.97 1.01 -9.81
CA ARG A 176 11.75 0.54 -9.19
C ARG A 176 12.14 -0.91 -8.95
N PRO A 177 12.29 -1.36 -7.69
CA PRO A 177 12.27 -2.78 -7.49
C PRO A 177 11.01 -3.25 -8.25
N PRO A 178 11.11 -4.29 -9.08
CA PRO A 178 9.93 -4.80 -9.76
C PRO A 178 8.81 -4.89 -8.70
N PRO A 179 7.59 -4.39 -8.99
CA PRO A 179 6.52 -4.35 -8.00
C PRO A 179 6.50 -5.70 -7.31
N ALA A 180 6.59 -5.71 -5.97
CA ALA A 180 6.83 -6.94 -5.23
C ALA A 180 5.84 -7.98 -5.72
N ASP A 181 6.33 -9.07 -6.34
CA ASP A 181 5.49 -10.08 -6.98
C ASP A 181 4.38 -10.45 -5.99
N PRO A 182 3.10 -10.19 -6.31
CA PRO A 182 1.99 -10.40 -5.38
C PRO A 182 2.00 -11.82 -4.80
N ALA A 183 2.43 -12.81 -5.59
CA ALA A 183 2.60 -14.18 -5.14
C ALA A 183 3.66 -14.32 -4.03
N VAL A 184 4.78 -13.59 -4.16
CA VAL A 184 5.87 -13.57 -3.17
C VAL A 184 5.41 -12.87 -1.88
N VAL A 185 4.65 -11.78 -1.98
CA VAL A 185 4.10 -11.10 -0.81
C VAL A 185 3.10 -11.99 -0.06
N SER A 186 2.15 -12.60 -0.79
CA SER A 186 1.18 -13.54 -0.21
C SER A 186 1.88 -14.73 0.44
N LEU A 187 2.91 -15.28 -0.21
CA LEU A 187 3.70 -16.38 0.32
C LEU A 187 4.40 -16.01 1.64
N ARG A 188 5.07 -14.85 1.71
CA ARG A 188 5.74 -14.39 2.95
C ARG A 188 4.74 -14.15 4.08
N LEU A 189 3.62 -13.50 3.80
CA LEU A 189 2.58 -13.26 4.79
C LEU A 189 1.95 -14.58 5.28
N ALA A 190 1.77 -15.57 4.39
CA ALA A 190 1.28 -16.90 4.77
C ALA A 190 2.22 -17.59 5.77
N GLN A 191 3.54 -17.49 5.55
CA GLN A 191 4.57 -18.04 6.43
C GLN A 191 4.58 -17.36 7.81
N ASP A 192 4.44 -16.03 7.85
CA ASP A 192 4.32 -15.28 9.10
C ASP A 192 3.07 -15.69 9.90
N LEU A 193 1.96 -15.97 9.21
CA LEU A 193 0.72 -16.44 9.83
C LEU A 193 0.81 -17.89 10.33
N GLU A 194 1.53 -18.77 9.64
CA GLU A 194 1.84 -20.11 10.13
C GLU A 194 2.64 -20.05 11.44
N GLY A 195 3.63 -19.16 11.52
CA GLY A 195 4.40 -18.93 12.76
C GLY A 195 3.52 -18.45 13.93
N GLN A 196 2.44 -17.74 13.62
CA GLN A 196 1.42 -17.31 14.59
C GLN A 196 0.32 -18.36 14.82
N GLN A 197 0.44 -19.56 14.25
CA GLN A 197 -0.56 -20.64 14.30
C GLN A 197 -1.92 -20.29 13.68
N ARG A 198 -1.97 -19.26 12.83
CA ARG A 198 -3.19 -18.79 12.16
C ARG A 198 -3.38 -19.49 10.81
N TYR A 199 -3.51 -20.81 10.86
CA TYR A 199 -3.47 -21.68 9.68
C TYR A 199 -4.60 -21.44 8.68
N GLY A 200 -5.80 -21.06 9.14
CA GLY A 200 -6.92 -20.74 8.25
C GLY A 200 -6.66 -19.50 7.39
N ALA A 201 -6.05 -18.47 7.96
CA ALA A 201 -5.65 -17.26 7.23
C ALA A 201 -4.46 -17.53 6.31
N ALA A 202 -3.47 -18.31 6.77
CA ALA A 202 -2.35 -18.75 5.93
C ALA A 202 -2.83 -19.52 4.69
N ALA A 203 -3.81 -20.43 4.85
CA ALA A 203 -4.40 -21.17 3.75
C ALA A 203 -5.07 -20.26 2.70
N GLN A 204 -5.69 -19.16 3.09
CA GLN A 204 -6.25 -18.20 2.13
C GLN A 204 -5.16 -17.55 1.28
N LEU A 205 -4.05 -17.16 1.90
CA LEU A 205 -2.93 -16.54 1.19
C LEU A 205 -2.18 -17.51 0.27
N TYR A 206 -2.06 -18.79 0.64
CA TYR A 206 -1.51 -19.79 -0.26
C TYR A 206 -2.40 -20.00 -1.49
N ARG A 207 -3.73 -20.01 -1.34
CA ARG A 207 -4.64 -20.07 -2.49
C ARG A 207 -4.45 -18.87 -3.40
N GLU A 208 -4.28 -17.68 -2.83
CA GLU A 208 -3.99 -16.46 -3.57
C GLU A 208 -2.65 -16.57 -4.32
N ALA A 209 -1.59 -17.05 -3.68
CA ALA A 209 -0.30 -17.29 -4.34
C ALA A 209 -0.42 -18.30 -5.50
N LEU A 210 -1.24 -19.35 -5.35
CA LEU A 210 -1.52 -20.33 -6.40
C LEU A 210 -2.33 -19.76 -7.57
N THR A 211 -3.03 -18.63 -7.42
CA THR A 211 -3.67 -17.99 -8.60
C THR A 211 -2.63 -17.47 -9.60
N ALA A 212 -1.49 -17.01 -9.10
CA ALA A 212 -0.38 -16.54 -9.95
C ALA A 212 0.53 -17.69 -10.42
N ARG A 213 0.65 -18.77 -9.61
CA ARG A 213 1.49 -19.93 -9.91
C ARG A 213 0.69 -21.22 -9.65
N PRO A 214 -0.23 -21.61 -10.56
CA PRO A 214 -1.12 -22.73 -10.33
C PRO A 214 -0.34 -24.05 -10.18
N ASP A 215 0.72 -24.24 -10.94
CA ASP A 215 1.46 -25.52 -10.99
C ASP A 215 2.60 -25.61 -9.95
N ASP A 216 2.62 -24.72 -8.94
CA ASP A 216 3.63 -24.74 -7.88
C ASP A 216 3.24 -25.74 -6.77
N ASP A 217 3.73 -26.97 -6.90
CA ASP A 217 3.50 -28.05 -5.94
C ASP A 217 4.03 -27.73 -4.53
N ALA A 218 5.07 -26.91 -4.40
CA ALA A 218 5.62 -26.55 -3.10
C ALA A 218 4.64 -25.64 -2.34
N ILE A 219 4.05 -24.64 -3.02
CA ILE A 219 3.00 -23.80 -2.43
C ILE A 219 1.76 -24.63 -2.14
N ARG A 220 1.38 -25.54 -3.06
CA ARG A 220 0.21 -26.41 -2.88
C ARG A 220 0.36 -27.38 -1.71
N LEU A 221 1.56 -27.90 -1.48
CA LEU A 221 1.86 -28.75 -0.33
C LEU A 221 1.77 -27.95 0.98
N ARG A 222 2.29 -26.72 1.02
CA ARG A 222 2.13 -25.83 2.19
C ARG A 222 0.66 -25.51 2.47
N LEU A 223 -0.13 -25.25 1.43
CA LEU A 223 -1.59 -25.11 1.56
C LEU A 223 -2.21 -26.36 2.19
N ALA A 224 -1.84 -27.56 1.73
CA ALA A 224 -2.37 -28.81 2.25
C ALA A 224 -2.06 -28.99 3.76
N PHE A 225 -0.83 -28.68 4.19
CA PHE A 225 -0.46 -28.67 5.61
C PHE A 225 -1.23 -27.62 6.42
N ALA A 226 -1.33 -26.39 5.92
CA ALA A 226 -2.07 -25.33 6.58
C ALA A 226 -3.55 -25.71 6.76
N LEU A 227 -4.18 -26.32 5.75
CA LEU A 227 -5.56 -26.80 5.85
C LEU A 227 -5.71 -27.92 6.87
N LEU A 228 -4.77 -28.87 6.92
CA LEU A 228 -4.79 -29.94 7.91
C LEU A 228 -4.71 -29.37 9.34
N ARG A 229 -3.84 -28.38 9.56
CA ARG A 229 -3.67 -27.70 10.86
C ARG A 229 -4.84 -26.77 11.21
N ALA A 230 -5.55 -26.28 10.20
CA ALA A 230 -6.80 -25.55 10.35
C ALA A 230 -8.02 -26.47 10.55
N ALA A 231 -7.82 -27.79 10.66
CA ALA A 231 -8.87 -28.81 10.75
C ALA A 231 -9.80 -28.90 9.52
N ASP A 232 -9.40 -28.35 8.36
CA ASP A 232 -10.08 -28.54 7.07
C ASP A 232 -9.52 -29.79 6.36
N ALA A 233 -9.88 -30.97 6.86
CA ALA A 233 -9.44 -32.24 6.30
C ALA A 233 -9.87 -32.44 4.83
N PRO A 234 -11.10 -32.11 4.40
CA PRO A 234 -11.49 -32.21 2.99
C PRO A 234 -10.65 -31.31 2.07
N GLY A 235 -10.33 -30.08 2.50
CA GLY A 235 -9.46 -29.18 1.77
C GLY A 235 -8.02 -29.69 1.67
N ALA A 236 -7.48 -30.19 2.78
CA ALA A 236 -6.14 -30.79 2.82
C ALA A 236 -6.03 -32.01 1.90
N GLU A 237 -7.04 -32.88 1.92
CA GLU A 237 -7.09 -34.08 1.09
C GLU A 237 -7.10 -33.77 -0.42
N ARG A 238 -7.90 -32.78 -0.86
CA ARG A 238 -7.92 -32.34 -2.26
C ARG A 238 -6.55 -31.79 -2.68
N SER A 239 -6.00 -30.88 -1.87
CA SER A 239 -4.71 -30.23 -2.18
C SER A 239 -3.57 -31.25 -2.22
N ALA A 240 -3.55 -32.23 -1.30
CA ALA A 240 -2.55 -33.29 -1.29
C ALA A 240 -2.67 -34.24 -2.49
N ARG A 241 -3.90 -34.57 -2.93
CA ARG A 241 -4.10 -35.37 -4.15
C ARG A 241 -3.58 -34.69 -5.41
N GLU A 242 -3.78 -33.38 -5.50
CA GLU A 242 -3.27 -32.61 -6.63
C GLU A 242 -1.73 -32.64 -6.68
N VAL A 243 -1.06 -32.46 -5.53
CA VAL A 243 0.41 -32.63 -5.44
C VAL A 243 0.83 -34.04 -5.87
N LEU A 244 0.11 -35.07 -5.42
CA LEU A 244 0.40 -36.47 -5.80
C LEU A 244 0.03 -36.79 -7.25
N GLY A 245 -0.78 -35.97 -7.91
CA GLY A 245 -1.07 -36.07 -9.34
C GLY A 245 0.15 -35.73 -10.19
N HIS A 246 0.95 -34.75 -9.74
CA HIS A 246 2.21 -34.36 -10.40
C HIS A 246 3.41 -35.14 -9.87
N THR A 247 3.47 -35.38 -8.55
CA THR A 247 4.57 -36.08 -7.86
C THR A 247 4.03 -37.27 -7.03
N PRO A 248 3.79 -38.44 -7.64
CA PRO A 248 3.08 -39.57 -7.01
C PRO A 248 3.73 -40.16 -5.76
N ASP A 249 5.05 -40.04 -5.63
CA ASP A 249 5.83 -40.54 -4.49
C ASP A 249 6.35 -39.40 -3.60
N SER A 250 5.68 -38.25 -3.59
CA SER A 250 5.98 -37.16 -2.65
C SER A 250 5.75 -37.64 -1.21
N PRO A 251 6.79 -37.71 -0.36
CA PRO A 251 6.64 -38.16 1.03
C PRO A 251 5.65 -37.29 1.80
N ASP A 252 5.80 -35.98 1.70
CA ASP A 252 4.95 -35.01 2.39
C ASP A 252 3.52 -35.01 1.84
N GLY A 253 3.36 -35.21 0.52
CA GLY A 253 2.04 -35.37 -0.10
C GLY A 253 1.30 -36.59 0.44
N LEU A 254 1.98 -37.74 0.53
CA LEU A 254 1.42 -38.97 1.09
C LEU A 254 1.11 -38.83 2.59
N LEU A 255 1.99 -38.16 3.34
CA LEU A 255 1.80 -37.88 4.76
C LEU A 255 0.52 -37.04 4.99
N VAL A 256 0.38 -35.92 4.29
CA VAL A 256 -0.79 -35.03 4.45
C VAL A 256 -2.07 -35.74 3.98
N LEU A 257 -2.02 -36.44 2.84
CA LEU A 257 -3.16 -37.20 2.34
C LEU A 257 -3.62 -38.24 3.36
N GLY A 258 -2.69 -39.04 3.87
CA GLY A 258 -3.00 -40.10 4.84
C GLY A 258 -3.55 -39.54 6.15
N LEU A 259 -3.01 -38.42 6.64
CA LEU A 259 -3.52 -37.75 7.84
C LEU A 259 -4.92 -37.15 7.63
N ALA A 260 -5.17 -36.50 6.48
CA ALA A 260 -6.48 -35.95 6.14
C ALA A 260 -7.55 -37.05 5.99
N GLN A 261 -7.18 -38.17 5.36
CA GLN A 261 -8.04 -39.34 5.18
C GLN A 261 -8.50 -39.95 6.49
N ARG A 262 -7.79 -39.75 7.62
CA ARG A 262 -8.29 -40.25 8.92
C ARG A 262 -9.66 -39.70 9.28
N THR A 263 -9.96 -38.48 8.84
CA THR A 263 -11.26 -37.83 9.05
C THR A 263 -12.20 -38.04 7.88
N THR A 264 -11.70 -37.96 6.65
CA THR A 264 -12.56 -37.97 5.46
C THR A 264 -12.84 -39.37 4.89
N ARG A 265 -11.87 -40.29 4.97
CA ARG A 265 -11.92 -41.66 4.43
C ARG A 265 -11.11 -42.62 5.31
N PRO A 266 -11.59 -42.95 6.52
CA PRO A 266 -10.81 -43.68 7.51
C PRO A 266 -10.37 -45.07 7.05
N ALA A 267 -11.10 -45.71 6.13
CA ALA A 267 -10.72 -46.99 5.55
C ALA A 267 -9.49 -46.92 4.62
N GLU A 268 -9.29 -45.79 3.92
CA GLU A 268 -8.15 -45.60 3.01
C GLU A 268 -6.89 -45.12 3.74
N ALA A 269 -7.04 -44.41 4.86
CA ALA A 269 -5.94 -43.76 5.57
C ALA A 269 -4.76 -44.70 5.93
N PRO A 270 -4.98 -45.92 6.46
CA PRO A 270 -3.88 -46.83 6.78
C PRO A 270 -3.07 -47.26 5.54
N VAL A 271 -3.73 -47.40 4.39
CA VAL A 271 -3.07 -47.78 3.13
C VAL A 271 -2.12 -46.68 2.69
N THR A 272 -2.59 -45.43 2.66
CA THR A 272 -1.78 -44.27 2.29
C THR A 272 -0.61 -44.04 3.25
N LEU A 273 -0.85 -44.13 4.57
CA LEU A 273 0.19 -43.94 5.57
C LEU A 273 1.26 -45.04 5.54
N ARG A 274 0.89 -46.30 5.22
CA ARG A 274 1.87 -47.37 4.98
C ARG A 274 2.71 -47.10 3.74
N ARG A 275 2.10 -46.57 2.66
CA ARG A 275 2.83 -46.16 1.46
C ARG A 275 3.83 -45.04 1.78
N PHE A 276 3.44 -44.05 2.56
CA PHE A 276 4.36 -43.01 3.07
C PHE A 276 5.57 -43.62 3.79
N LEU A 277 5.35 -44.57 4.71
CA LEU A 277 6.44 -45.24 5.44
C LEU A 277 7.36 -46.05 4.53
N ALA A 278 6.84 -46.62 3.44
CA ALA A 278 7.64 -47.34 2.45
C ALA A 278 8.51 -46.39 1.61
N VAL A 279 7.96 -45.23 1.21
CA VAL A 279 8.67 -44.23 0.40
C VAL A 279 9.72 -43.48 1.22
N ALA A 280 9.40 -43.10 2.47
CA ALA A 280 10.26 -42.28 3.32
C ALA A 280 10.38 -42.83 4.75
N PRO A 281 11.04 -43.99 4.94
CA PRO A 281 11.15 -44.63 6.25
C PRO A 281 11.92 -43.80 7.29
N GLY A 282 12.82 -42.92 6.85
CA GLY A 282 13.61 -42.00 7.69
C GLY A 282 12.97 -40.63 7.92
N HIS A 283 11.76 -40.39 7.43
CA HIS A 283 11.08 -39.10 7.61
C HIS A 283 10.85 -38.80 9.10
N PRO A 284 10.96 -37.54 9.58
CA PRO A 284 10.74 -37.21 11.00
C PRO A 284 9.38 -37.67 11.55
N ALA A 285 8.34 -37.66 10.71
CA ALA A 285 7.01 -38.14 11.07
C ALA A 285 6.88 -39.67 11.13
N ALA A 286 7.82 -40.44 10.56
CA ALA A 286 7.67 -41.89 10.37
C ALA A 286 7.48 -42.64 11.69
N THR A 287 8.18 -42.26 12.75
CA THR A 287 8.05 -42.90 14.07
C THR A 287 6.64 -42.73 14.64
N GLU A 288 6.07 -41.53 14.53
CA GLU A 288 4.73 -41.26 15.03
C GLU A 288 3.66 -41.93 14.16
N ILE A 289 3.84 -41.97 12.84
CA ILE A 289 2.93 -42.70 11.95
C ILE A 289 2.96 -44.21 12.21
N ARG A 290 4.13 -44.81 12.49
CA ARG A 290 4.20 -46.23 12.90
C ARG A 290 3.42 -46.50 14.17
N ARG A 291 3.53 -45.60 15.17
CA ARG A 291 2.76 -45.69 16.42
C ARG A 291 1.25 -45.61 16.15
N LEU A 292 0.84 -44.64 15.34
CA LEU A 292 -0.56 -44.39 14.97
C LEU A 292 -1.21 -45.57 14.23
N LEU A 293 -0.44 -46.32 13.43
CA LEU A 293 -0.94 -47.50 12.71
C LEU A 293 -0.92 -48.80 13.54
N GLY A 294 -0.20 -48.80 14.66
CA GLY A 294 -0.07 -49.94 15.57
C GLY A 294 -1.02 -49.92 16.76
N SER A 295 -1.66 -48.77 17.03
CA SER A 295 -2.72 -48.57 18.03
C SER A 295 -4.10 -48.85 17.44
#